data_AF-E4XG97-F1
#
_entry.id   AF-E4XG97-F1
#
_cell.length_a   1.000
_cell.length_b   1.000
_cell.length_c   1.000
_cell.angle_alpha   90.00
_cell.angle_beta   90.00
_cell.angle_gamma   90.00
#
_symmetry.space_group_name_H-M   'P 1'
#
loop_
_entity.id
_entity.type
_entity.pdbx_description
1 polymer ?
#
loop_
_entity_poly.entity_id
_entity_poly.type
_entity_poly.pdbx_seq_one_letter_code
_entity_poly.pdbx_strand_id
1 'polypeptide(L)'
;MDPANQQPQQPPQQQQQQQPEVLEPFITEDKRCMSNTWNQSPGPTAGNVCPKYSCYGCCDENEAMKHFASGNAYGHYGPYQFYGCSSDGKIDTTGSGGLSEQCHTFIQNNHCLSACSPNVYLWFAKTGNSRHDDHLHGMKTCTSFCTDFYNSCKDEHICFNQDGLAEYFTDYLSGQLSEEKDYKIFHCEGNYKCQKIQDSLIAKPLDLSSMTSLGLSSNLRTDSQSRNEVENFCSKFSFGMFDMEKETDHVCIDPRDENSIITAVKAREEVYNLSNPGNKRSFPVSQDCPTGLSQAAIIGISVGVTAGLLLIATLIGFLIIDATFPCLLFYQWSIKNYIFKIHVIRFFHLLQKKRRKRRRIHTWNSSTT
;
A
#
# COMPACT_ATOMS: atom_id res chain seq x y z
N MET A 1 -64.14 23.88 4.72
CA MET A 1 -63.45 24.68 5.75
C MET A 1 -62.79 23.68 6.68
N ASP A 2 -61.57 23.26 6.32
CA ASP A 2 -60.78 22.29 7.08
C ASP A 2 -59.79 23.04 7.97
N PRO A 3 -59.64 22.68 9.26
CA PRO A 3 -58.69 23.32 10.14
C PRO A 3 -57.26 22.82 9.86
N ALA A 4 -56.34 23.78 9.82
CA ALA A 4 -54.93 23.61 9.53
C ALA A 4 -54.22 22.69 10.54
N ASN A 5 -53.47 21.73 9.99
CA ASN A 5 -52.56 20.85 10.70
C ASN A 5 -51.21 21.57 10.86
N GLN A 6 -50.94 22.17 12.01
CA GLN A 6 -49.64 22.75 12.35
C GLN A 6 -48.82 21.73 13.15
N GLN A 7 -47.78 21.17 12.53
CA GLN A 7 -46.75 20.41 13.24
C GLN A 7 -45.90 21.35 14.11
N PRO A 8 -45.55 20.96 15.35
CA PRO A 8 -44.65 21.74 16.18
C PRO A 8 -43.22 21.72 15.62
N GLN A 9 -42.64 22.90 15.43
CA GLN A 9 -41.23 23.10 15.09
C GLN A 9 -40.35 22.54 16.23
N GLN A 10 -39.50 21.57 15.91
CA GLN A 10 -38.42 21.14 16.80
C GLN A 10 -37.41 22.28 16.99
N PRO A 11 -36.95 22.54 18.22
CA PRO A 11 -35.93 23.55 18.47
C PRO A 11 -34.59 23.17 17.80
N PRO A 12 -33.76 24.16 17.43
CA PRO A 12 -32.46 23.92 16.81
C PRO A 12 -31.59 23.03 17.70
N GLN A 13 -31.04 21.95 17.14
CA GLN A 13 -30.02 21.14 17.81
C GLN A 13 -28.81 22.02 18.10
N GLN A 14 -28.54 22.26 19.38
CA GLN A 14 -27.28 22.83 19.84
C GLN A 14 -26.15 21.88 19.42
N GLN A 15 -25.19 22.40 18.66
CA GLN A 15 -23.93 21.74 18.37
C GLN A 15 -23.30 21.33 19.70
N GLN A 16 -23.18 20.01 19.93
CA GLN A 16 -22.40 19.48 21.04
C GLN A 16 -20.95 19.99 20.88
N GLN A 17 -20.56 20.93 21.73
CA GLN A 17 -19.15 21.26 21.95
C GLN A 17 -18.44 19.96 22.33
N GLN A 18 -17.46 19.57 21.51
CA GLN A 18 -16.56 18.46 21.78
C GLN A 18 -15.98 18.64 23.19
N GLN A 19 -16.25 17.67 24.04
CA GLN A 19 -15.72 17.60 25.39
C GLN A 19 -14.18 17.56 25.31
N PRO A 20 -13.45 18.32 26.14
CA PRO A 20 -11.99 18.34 26.10
C PRO A 20 -11.45 16.92 26.30
N GLU A 21 -10.65 16.47 25.34
CA GLU A 21 -9.88 15.22 25.38
C GLU A 21 -9.18 15.11 26.74
N VAL A 22 -9.50 14.07 27.52
CA VAL A 22 -8.92 13.84 28.85
C VAL A 22 -7.41 13.72 28.68
N LEU A 23 -6.68 14.71 29.21
CA LEU A 23 -5.24 14.84 29.12
C LEU A 23 -4.53 13.53 29.48
N GLU A 24 -3.86 12.93 28.50
CA GLU A 24 -3.11 11.69 28.69
C GLU A 24 -2.08 11.82 29.83
N PRO A 25 -1.83 10.75 30.60
CA PRO A 25 -0.73 10.73 31.56
C PRO A 25 0.62 10.89 30.84
N PHE A 26 1.60 11.44 31.55
CA PHE A 26 3.00 11.51 31.14
C PHE A 26 3.45 10.15 30.56
N ILE A 27 3.69 10.08 29.23
CA ILE A 27 4.28 8.89 28.61
C ILE A 27 5.77 8.92 28.95
N THR A 28 6.17 8.08 29.90
CA THR A 28 7.56 7.82 30.23
C THR A 28 8.18 6.88 29.19
N GLU A 29 9.52 6.81 29.14
CA GLU A 29 10.25 5.95 28.22
C GLU A 29 9.82 4.48 28.32
N ASP A 30 9.57 3.99 29.53
CA ASP A 30 9.10 2.63 29.81
C ASP A 30 7.66 2.36 29.33
N LYS A 31 6.88 3.39 29.01
CA LYS A 31 5.48 3.29 28.56
C LYS A 31 5.32 3.49 27.04
N ARG A 32 6.42 3.56 26.30
CA ARG A 32 6.40 3.71 24.84
C ARG A 32 6.10 2.40 24.11
N CYS A 33 6.21 1.28 24.80
CA CYS A 33 5.88 -0.04 24.27
C CYS A 33 4.54 -0.50 24.84
N MET A 34 3.82 -1.31 24.06
CA MET A 34 2.61 -1.98 24.54
C MET A 34 2.94 -2.91 25.71
N SER A 35 1.96 -3.16 26.57
CA SER A 35 2.12 -3.97 27.78
C SER A 35 1.59 -5.40 27.59
N ASN A 36 2.04 -6.09 26.54
CA ASN A 36 1.70 -7.49 26.26
C ASN A 36 2.90 -8.43 26.47
N THR A 37 2.69 -9.74 26.26
CA THR A 37 3.69 -10.78 26.57
C THR A 37 4.88 -10.85 25.62
N TRP A 38 4.80 -10.23 24.44
CA TRP A 38 5.88 -10.21 23.43
C TRP A 38 6.54 -8.83 23.30
N ASN A 39 6.16 -7.89 24.16
CA ASN A 39 6.78 -6.58 24.24
C ASN A 39 7.71 -6.46 25.45
N GLN A 40 8.81 -5.74 25.24
CA GLN A 40 9.80 -5.36 26.24
C GLN A 40 9.91 -3.83 26.29
N SER A 41 10.56 -3.28 27.32
CA SER A 41 10.90 -1.86 27.33
C SER A 41 11.80 -1.50 26.13
N PRO A 42 11.74 -0.26 25.63
CA PRO A 42 12.50 0.12 24.43
C PRO A 42 13.99 -0.18 24.58
N GLY A 43 14.55 -0.92 23.63
CA GLY A 43 15.96 -1.31 23.63
C GLY A 43 16.36 -2.13 22.41
N PRO A 44 17.60 -2.63 22.36
CA PRO A 44 18.05 -3.47 21.25
C PRO A 44 17.21 -4.74 21.10
N THR A 45 16.87 -5.10 19.85
CA THR A 45 16.18 -6.34 19.47
C THR A 45 17.10 -7.19 18.57
N ALA A 46 16.70 -8.42 18.24
CA ALA A 46 17.53 -9.34 17.45
C ALA A 46 17.79 -8.85 16.01
N GLY A 47 16.86 -8.10 15.42
CA GLY A 47 16.93 -7.54 14.07
C GLY A 47 16.74 -8.55 12.94
N ASN A 48 16.34 -9.79 13.22
CA ASN A 48 16.25 -10.85 12.22
C ASN A 48 15.00 -10.69 11.35
N VAL A 49 13.88 -10.28 11.96
CA VAL A 49 12.60 -10.11 11.27
C VAL A 49 12.26 -8.65 11.08
N CYS A 50 12.59 -7.84 12.07
CA CYS A 50 12.30 -6.43 12.11
C CYS A 50 13.61 -5.61 12.18
N PRO A 51 14.49 -5.69 11.16
CA PRO A 51 15.82 -5.10 11.19
C PRO A 51 15.80 -3.58 11.43
N LYS A 52 14.74 -2.89 10.97
CA LYS A 52 14.49 -1.47 11.20
C LYS A 52 14.50 -1.09 12.69
N TYR A 53 14.11 -2.01 13.57
CA TYR A 53 13.97 -1.78 15.01
C TYR A 53 15.07 -2.45 15.85
N SER A 54 16.10 -3.02 15.20
CA SER A 54 17.18 -3.78 15.84
C SER A 54 17.96 -3.02 16.93
N CYS A 55 18.20 -1.72 16.77
CA CYS A 55 18.94 -0.96 17.80
C CYS A 55 18.03 -0.47 18.93
N TYR A 56 16.74 -0.27 18.61
CA TYR A 56 15.82 0.41 19.49
C TYR A 56 14.37 0.07 19.11
N GLY A 57 13.87 -1.03 19.68
CA GLY A 57 12.55 -1.56 19.45
C GLY A 57 11.88 -2.04 20.75
N CYS A 58 10.58 -2.32 20.62
CA CYS A 58 9.71 -2.74 21.71
C CYS A 58 9.47 -4.26 21.74
N CYS A 59 9.89 -5.02 20.74
CA CYS A 59 9.51 -6.43 20.63
C CYS A 59 10.59 -7.37 21.15
N ASP A 60 10.17 -8.47 21.77
CA ASP A 60 10.94 -9.72 21.75
C ASP A 60 10.64 -10.42 20.42
N GLU A 61 11.58 -10.35 19.47
CA GLU A 61 11.38 -10.90 18.13
C GLU A 61 11.08 -12.41 18.11
N ASN A 62 11.56 -13.17 19.10
CA ASN A 62 11.28 -14.61 19.13
C ASN A 62 9.81 -14.87 19.51
N GLU A 63 9.27 -14.10 20.47
CA GLU A 63 7.87 -14.21 20.87
C GLU A 63 6.94 -13.56 19.83
N ALA A 64 7.32 -12.39 19.29
CA ALA A 64 6.59 -11.74 18.21
C ALA A 64 6.49 -12.66 16.98
N MET A 65 7.55 -13.41 16.65
CA MET A 65 7.52 -14.37 15.56
C MET A 65 6.70 -15.61 15.84
N LYS A 66 6.61 -16.09 17.09
CA LYS A 66 5.66 -17.16 17.40
C LYS A 66 4.22 -16.71 17.16
N HIS A 67 3.92 -15.45 17.44
CA HIS A 67 2.62 -14.86 17.18
C HIS A 67 2.36 -14.63 15.67
N PHE A 68 3.38 -14.18 14.93
CA PHE A 68 3.28 -13.91 13.49
C PHE A 68 3.35 -15.17 12.61
N ALA A 69 4.07 -16.22 13.03
CA ALA A 69 4.44 -17.37 12.20
C ALA A 69 4.06 -18.72 12.83
N SER A 70 2.96 -18.78 13.61
CA SER A 70 2.45 -20.06 14.13
C SER A 70 1.94 -20.96 13.00
N GLY A 71 2.85 -21.70 12.37
CA GLY A 71 2.59 -22.56 11.21
C GLY A 71 3.52 -22.22 10.05
N ASN A 72 4.19 -23.23 9.50
CA ASN A 72 5.21 -23.06 8.46
C ASN A 72 4.72 -22.16 7.32
N ALA A 73 5.43 -21.03 7.14
CA ALA A 73 5.24 -20.02 6.10
C ALA A 73 3.94 -19.19 6.16
N TYR A 74 4.00 -18.04 6.84
CA TYR A 74 3.25 -16.80 6.52
C TYR A 74 1.79 -16.95 6.06
N GLY A 75 1.09 -17.95 6.60
CA GLY A 75 -0.19 -18.40 6.09
C GLY A 75 -1.37 -17.60 6.61
N HIS A 76 -1.14 -16.63 7.51
CA HIS A 76 -2.18 -15.80 8.08
C HIS A 76 -1.71 -14.38 8.41
N TYR A 77 -2.65 -13.44 8.49
CA TYR A 77 -2.47 -12.08 9.01
C TYR A 77 -3.69 -11.72 9.85
N GLY A 78 -3.50 -11.55 11.16
CA GLY A 78 -4.62 -11.56 12.10
C GLY A 78 -5.47 -12.83 11.91
N PRO A 79 -6.79 -12.70 11.70
CA PRO A 79 -7.67 -13.82 11.42
C PRO A 79 -7.72 -14.23 9.95
N TYR A 80 -7.10 -13.48 9.02
CA TYR A 80 -7.15 -13.82 7.59
C TYR A 80 -6.24 -15.00 7.29
N GLN A 81 -6.80 -16.12 6.81
CA GLN A 81 -6.02 -17.28 6.35
C GLN A 81 -5.84 -17.25 4.84
N PHE A 82 -4.60 -17.42 4.41
CA PHE A 82 -4.16 -17.48 3.00
C PHE A 82 -3.78 -18.90 2.57
N TYR A 83 -3.35 -19.75 3.52
CA TYR A 83 -3.22 -21.18 3.26
C TYR A 83 -4.60 -21.75 2.89
N GLY A 84 -4.69 -22.82 2.11
CA GLY A 84 -5.99 -23.34 1.67
C GLY A 84 -6.54 -22.75 0.38
N CYS A 85 -5.95 -21.67 -0.13
CA CYS A 85 -6.30 -21.08 -1.43
C CYS A 85 -5.09 -20.96 -2.35
N SER A 86 -5.20 -21.47 -3.57
CA SER A 86 -4.17 -21.27 -4.59
C SER A 86 -4.19 -19.84 -5.13
N SER A 87 -3.10 -19.42 -5.77
CA SER A 87 -3.01 -18.12 -6.46
C SER A 87 -4.08 -17.93 -7.54
N ASP A 88 -4.61 -19.02 -8.10
CA ASP A 88 -5.68 -19.01 -9.10
C ASP A 88 -7.10 -19.03 -8.49
N GLY A 89 -7.21 -18.94 -7.15
CA GLY A 89 -8.49 -18.91 -6.45
C GLY A 89 -9.19 -20.26 -6.36
N LYS A 90 -8.44 -21.36 -6.40
CA LYS A 90 -8.96 -22.71 -6.16
C LYS A 90 -8.64 -23.15 -4.74
N ILE A 91 -9.49 -24.01 -4.19
CA ILE A 91 -9.20 -24.72 -2.93
C ILE A 91 -7.89 -25.48 -3.10
N ASP A 92 -6.95 -25.23 -2.19
CA ASP A 92 -5.65 -25.89 -2.12
C ASP A 92 -5.51 -26.70 -0.84
N THR A 93 -5.71 -28.01 -0.94
CA THR A 93 -5.55 -28.94 0.19
C THR A 93 -4.09 -29.29 0.48
N THR A 94 -3.13 -28.82 -0.33
CA THR A 94 -1.71 -29.12 -0.15
C THR A 94 -1.00 -28.12 0.76
N GLY A 95 -1.67 -27.00 1.09
CA GLY A 95 -1.08 -25.93 1.90
C GLY A 95 0.04 -25.17 1.19
N SER A 96 0.06 -25.20 -0.15
CA SER A 96 1.02 -24.49 -0.99
C SER A 96 0.59 -23.05 -1.31
N GLY A 97 -0.68 -22.73 -1.09
CA GLY A 97 -1.25 -21.40 -1.15
C GLY A 97 -0.58 -20.43 -0.19
N GLY A 98 -0.37 -19.20 -0.64
CA GLY A 98 0.30 -18.17 0.14
C GLY A 98 0.25 -16.81 -0.54
N LEU A 99 0.72 -15.81 0.19
CA LEU A 99 0.79 -14.42 -0.25
C LEU A 99 1.86 -14.23 -1.34
N SER A 100 1.63 -13.28 -2.25
CA SER A 100 2.73 -12.72 -3.03
C SER A 100 3.77 -12.06 -2.11
N GLU A 101 5.01 -12.00 -2.58
CA GLU A 101 6.12 -11.36 -1.87
C GLU A 101 5.83 -9.88 -1.54
N GLN A 102 5.09 -9.19 -2.41
CA GLN A 102 4.73 -7.79 -2.21
C GLN A 102 3.73 -7.63 -1.06
N CYS A 103 2.61 -8.37 -1.07
CA CYS A 103 1.65 -8.30 0.03
C CYS A 103 2.27 -8.75 1.36
N HIS A 104 3.08 -9.82 1.31
CA HIS A 104 3.80 -10.32 2.47
C HIS A 104 4.71 -9.26 3.09
N THR A 105 5.46 -8.51 2.27
CA THR A 105 6.35 -7.43 2.75
C THR A 105 5.56 -6.34 3.49
N PHE A 106 4.39 -5.96 3.00
CA PHE A 106 3.53 -5.00 3.70
C PHE A 106 3.05 -5.55 5.05
N ILE A 107 2.57 -6.79 5.07
CA ILE A 107 2.07 -7.44 6.29
C ILE A 107 3.20 -7.56 7.34
N GLN A 108 4.39 -7.98 6.92
CA GLN A 108 5.55 -8.06 7.80
C GLN A 108 5.95 -6.68 8.34
N ASN A 109 5.99 -5.64 7.49
CA ASN A 109 6.32 -4.29 7.94
C ASN A 109 5.28 -3.75 8.93
N ASN A 110 4.00 -4.02 8.69
CA ASN A 110 2.92 -3.64 9.59
C ASN A 110 3.02 -4.34 10.95
N HIS A 111 3.35 -5.64 10.95
CA HIS A 111 3.61 -6.40 12.17
C HIS A 111 4.83 -5.83 12.91
N CYS A 112 5.94 -5.57 12.21
CA CYS A 112 7.13 -4.98 12.82
C CYS A 112 6.83 -3.59 13.40
N LEU A 113 6.00 -2.79 12.73
CA LEU A 113 5.59 -1.49 13.24
C LEU A 113 4.80 -1.62 14.54
N SER A 114 3.75 -2.45 14.56
CA SER A 114 2.88 -2.59 15.72
C SER A 114 3.59 -3.24 16.91
N ALA A 115 4.39 -4.27 16.66
CA ALA A 115 5.09 -5.01 17.70
C ALA A 115 6.37 -4.30 18.15
N CYS A 116 7.15 -3.70 17.23
CA CYS A 116 8.51 -3.27 17.55
C CYS A 116 8.70 -1.75 17.57
N SER A 117 7.85 -0.92 16.97
CA SER A 117 8.09 0.53 17.01
C SER A 117 7.82 1.10 18.41
N PRO A 118 8.77 1.85 18.99
CA PRO A 118 8.56 2.61 20.23
C PRO A 118 7.99 4.00 19.96
N ASN A 119 7.70 4.36 18.71
CA ASN A 119 7.16 5.67 18.34
C ASN A 119 5.66 5.64 18.08
N VAL A 120 5.02 4.46 18.16
CA VAL A 120 3.59 4.29 17.87
C VAL A 120 2.66 4.39 19.08
N TYR A 121 3.20 4.74 20.26
CA TYR A 121 2.45 4.82 21.51
C TYR A 121 1.29 5.82 21.52
N LEU A 122 1.30 6.81 20.61
CA LEU A 122 0.18 7.75 20.46
C LEU A 122 -1.08 7.12 19.88
N TRP A 123 -0.96 5.92 19.30
CA TRP A 123 -2.07 5.19 18.67
C TRP A 123 -2.44 3.92 19.42
N PHE A 124 -1.94 3.72 20.64
CA PHE A 124 -2.39 2.60 21.47
C PHE A 124 -3.87 2.78 21.81
N ALA A 125 -4.67 1.76 21.51
CA ALA A 125 -6.09 1.79 21.81
C ALA A 125 -6.32 1.75 23.32
N LYS A 126 -6.66 2.91 23.90
CA LYS A 126 -7.01 3.01 25.32
C LYS A 126 -8.44 2.54 25.54
N THR A 127 -8.64 1.24 25.48
CA THR A 127 -9.90 0.67 25.95
C THR A 127 -9.90 0.81 27.47
N GLY A 128 -10.94 1.42 28.06
CA GLY A 128 -11.02 1.69 29.51
C GLY A 128 -10.98 0.46 30.43
N ASN A 129 -10.74 -0.74 29.87
CA ASN A 129 -10.36 -1.94 30.58
C ASN A 129 -8.85 -2.12 30.44
N SER A 130 -8.14 -2.07 31.56
CA SER A 130 -6.67 -2.11 31.72
C SER A 130 -5.98 -3.41 31.27
N ARG A 131 -6.50 -4.10 30.24
CA ARG A 131 -6.00 -5.37 29.73
C ARG A 131 -5.84 -5.42 28.21
N HIS A 132 -6.19 -4.35 27.48
CA HIS A 132 -6.12 -4.32 26.03
C HIS A 132 -5.55 -2.98 25.52
N ASP A 133 -4.32 -2.66 25.95
CA ASP A 133 -3.46 -1.66 25.29
C ASP A 133 -2.59 -2.36 24.21
N ASP A 134 -3.15 -3.38 23.53
CA ASP A 134 -2.38 -4.37 22.77
C ASP A 134 -2.44 -4.18 21.25
N HIS A 135 -3.12 -3.12 20.78
CA HIS A 135 -3.26 -2.85 19.35
C HIS A 135 -3.15 -1.36 19.02
N LEU A 136 -2.67 -1.09 17.80
CA LEU A 136 -2.69 0.24 17.21
C LEU A 136 -4.07 0.54 16.64
N HIS A 137 -4.54 1.77 16.82
CA HIS A 137 -5.82 2.21 16.29
C HIS A 137 -5.78 3.66 15.79
N GLY A 138 -6.37 3.89 14.61
CA GLY A 138 -6.68 5.22 14.10
C GLY A 138 -5.50 6.02 13.58
N MET A 139 -4.37 5.38 13.22
CA MET A 139 -3.25 6.09 12.59
C MET A 139 -3.68 6.64 11.23
N LYS A 140 -3.64 7.97 11.07
CA LYS A 140 -3.99 8.65 9.81
C LYS A 140 -2.83 8.54 8.83
N THR A 141 -2.99 7.66 7.85
CA THR A 141 -1.95 7.30 6.91
C THR A 141 -2.09 8.04 5.58
N CYS A 142 -0.95 8.32 4.94
CA CYS A 142 -0.93 8.96 3.64
C CYS A 142 -1.69 8.11 2.60
N THR A 143 -2.44 8.77 1.71
CA THR A 143 -3.23 8.08 0.67
C THR A 143 -2.38 7.14 -0.20
N SER A 144 -1.13 7.53 -0.47
CA SER A 144 -0.17 6.72 -1.21
C SER A 144 0.14 5.38 -0.54
N PHE A 145 0.32 5.36 0.79
CA PHE A 145 0.57 4.13 1.55
C PHE A 145 -0.59 3.15 1.41
N CYS A 146 -1.82 3.59 1.70
CA CYS A 146 -3.01 2.72 1.59
C CYS A 146 -3.21 2.21 0.15
N THR A 147 -2.91 3.05 -0.85
CA THR A 147 -3.00 2.67 -2.27
C THR A 147 -1.98 1.60 -2.62
N ASP A 148 -0.73 1.77 -2.21
CA ASP A 148 0.34 0.79 -2.46
C ASP A 148 0.06 -0.53 -1.73
N PHE A 149 -0.43 -0.45 -0.49
CA PHE A 149 -0.80 -1.61 0.30
C PHE A 149 -1.95 -2.38 -0.36
N TYR A 150 -3.02 -1.69 -0.78
CA TYR A 150 -4.12 -2.30 -1.51
C TYR A 150 -3.63 -2.95 -2.81
N ASN A 151 -2.88 -2.23 -3.63
CA ASN A 151 -2.40 -2.77 -4.91
C ASN A 151 -1.51 -4.00 -4.75
N SER A 152 -0.78 -4.09 -3.64
CA SER A 152 0.07 -5.25 -3.34
C SER A 152 -0.74 -6.47 -2.92
N CYS A 153 -1.92 -6.29 -2.30
CA CYS A 153 -2.70 -7.38 -1.70
C CYS A 153 -4.04 -7.69 -2.40
N LYS A 154 -4.55 -6.81 -3.26
CA LYS A 154 -5.92 -6.89 -3.79
C LYS A 154 -6.27 -8.18 -4.55
N ASP A 155 -5.26 -8.80 -5.17
CA ASP A 155 -5.39 -10.03 -5.95
C ASP A 155 -5.10 -11.31 -5.16
N GLU A 156 -4.70 -11.19 -3.88
CA GLU A 156 -4.52 -12.33 -2.98
C GLU A 156 -5.87 -12.99 -2.69
N HIS A 157 -5.85 -14.32 -2.57
CA HIS A 157 -7.03 -15.10 -2.23
C HIS A 157 -7.02 -15.42 -0.75
N ILE A 158 -8.14 -15.15 -0.09
CA ILE A 158 -8.40 -15.52 1.29
C ILE A 158 -9.51 -16.56 1.36
N CYS A 159 -9.49 -17.35 2.42
CA CYS A 159 -10.60 -18.22 2.74
C CYS A 159 -11.82 -17.40 3.18
N PHE A 160 -12.98 -17.78 2.66
CA PHE A 160 -14.26 -17.18 3.00
C PHE A 160 -15.29 -18.27 3.30
N ASN A 161 -15.62 -18.45 4.58
CA ASN A 161 -16.58 -19.41 5.08
C ASN A 161 -17.85 -18.70 5.56
N GLN A 162 -18.97 -18.97 4.89
CA GLN A 162 -20.24 -18.29 5.17
C GLN A 162 -20.79 -18.60 6.57
N ASP A 163 -20.39 -19.71 7.19
CA ASP A 163 -20.86 -20.07 8.52
C ASP A 163 -20.42 -19.07 9.61
N GLY A 164 -19.27 -18.41 9.42
CA GLY A 164 -18.75 -17.41 10.36
C GLY A 164 -19.25 -15.99 10.13
N LEU A 165 -20.09 -15.78 9.11
CA LEU A 165 -20.51 -14.46 8.67
C LEU A 165 -21.30 -13.71 9.74
N ALA A 166 -22.22 -14.40 10.43
CA ALA A 166 -23.05 -13.80 11.48
C ALA A 166 -22.24 -13.34 12.69
N GLU A 167 -21.22 -14.11 13.08
CA GLU A 167 -20.29 -13.76 14.17
C GLU A 167 -19.49 -12.51 13.82
N TYR A 168 -18.82 -12.53 12.66
CA TYR A 168 -18.01 -11.40 12.20
C TYR A 168 -18.83 -10.11 12.12
N PHE A 169 -20.05 -10.19 11.58
CA PHE A 169 -20.93 -9.03 11.51
C PHE A 169 -21.37 -8.53 12.87
N THR A 170 -21.70 -9.42 13.80
CA THR A 170 -22.12 -9.00 15.14
C THR A 170 -21.02 -8.17 15.80
N ASP A 171 -19.77 -8.63 15.70
CA ASP A 171 -18.62 -7.94 16.30
C ASP A 171 -18.25 -6.67 15.55
N TYR A 172 -18.30 -6.68 14.22
CA TYR A 172 -18.08 -5.47 13.42
C TYR A 172 -19.08 -4.37 13.78
N LEU A 173 -20.36 -4.71 13.92
CA LEU A 173 -21.42 -3.77 14.21
C LEU A 173 -21.44 -3.29 15.66
N SER A 174 -20.98 -4.13 16.60
CA SER A 174 -20.83 -3.75 18.00
C SER A 174 -19.52 -3.00 18.29
N GLY A 175 -18.63 -2.86 17.30
CA GLY A 175 -17.30 -2.27 17.48
C GLY A 175 -16.35 -3.17 18.29
N GLN A 176 -16.61 -4.47 18.30
CA GLN A 176 -15.84 -5.49 19.02
C GLN A 176 -14.95 -6.33 18.11
N LEU A 177 -14.73 -5.89 16.86
CA LEU A 177 -13.81 -6.55 15.96
C LEU A 177 -12.39 -6.56 16.57
N SER A 178 -11.71 -7.71 16.52
CA SER A 178 -10.40 -7.91 17.15
C SER A 178 -9.49 -8.74 16.25
N GLU A 179 -8.23 -8.34 16.12
CA GLU A 179 -7.22 -9.08 15.34
C GLU A 179 -6.93 -10.47 15.94
N GLU A 180 -7.04 -10.61 17.26
CA GLU A 180 -6.74 -11.85 17.99
C GLU A 180 -7.88 -12.88 17.94
N LYS A 181 -9.08 -12.45 17.55
CA LYS A 181 -10.24 -13.34 17.51
C LYS A 181 -10.19 -14.20 16.26
N ASP A 182 -10.22 -15.52 16.46
CA ASP A 182 -10.18 -16.51 15.39
C ASP A 182 -11.54 -16.62 14.67
N TYR A 183 -11.86 -15.65 13.81
CA TYR A 183 -13.15 -15.59 13.13
C TYR A 183 -13.31 -16.74 12.11
N LYS A 184 -14.33 -17.58 12.32
CA LYS A 184 -14.66 -18.69 11.43
C LYS A 184 -14.85 -18.27 9.97
N ILE A 185 -15.24 -17.02 9.71
CA ILE A 185 -15.44 -16.51 8.34
C ILE A 185 -14.18 -16.59 7.49
N PHE A 186 -12.99 -16.58 8.09
CA PHE A 186 -11.72 -16.65 7.38
C PHE A 186 -11.06 -18.01 7.45
N HIS A 187 -11.78 -19.04 7.92
CA HIS A 187 -11.25 -20.40 8.02
C HIS A 187 -11.35 -21.18 6.72
N CYS A 188 -10.30 -21.93 6.41
CA CYS A 188 -10.22 -22.82 5.25
C CYS A 188 -10.78 -24.22 5.56
N GLU A 189 -11.88 -24.27 6.30
CA GLU A 189 -12.50 -25.51 6.78
C GLU A 189 -13.95 -25.64 6.30
N GLY A 190 -14.37 -26.88 5.97
CA GLY A 190 -15.72 -27.15 5.51
C GLY A 190 -16.05 -26.51 4.16
N ASN A 191 -17.18 -25.81 4.07
CA ASN A 191 -17.70 -25.21 2.84
C ASN A 191 -17.20 -23.77 2.64
N TYR A 192 -15.88 -23.58 2.53
CA TYR A 192 -15.29 -22.28 2.25
C TYR A 192 -15.11 -22.04 0.74
N LYS A 193 -14.91 -20.77 0.37
CA LYS A 193 -14.54 -20.33 -0.98
C LYS A 193 -13.24 -19.56 -0.92
N CYS A 194 -12.47 -19.61 -2.00
CA CYS A 194 -11.33 -18.74 -2.20
C CYS A 194 -11.78 -17.47 -2.90
N GLN A 195 -11.68 -16.34 -2.21
CA GLN A 195 -12.15 -15.05 -2.70
C GLN A 195 -10.99 -14.06 -2.73
N LYS A 196 -10.87 -13.32 -3.84
CA LYS A 196 -9.91 -12.22 -3.91
C LYS A 196 -10.23 -11.16 -2.88
N ILE A 197 -9.21 -10.56 -2.28
CA ILE A 197 -9.38 -9.46 -1.32
C ILE A 197 -10.21 -8.31 -1.91
N GLN A 198 -9.93 -7.88 -3.15
CA GLN A 198 -10.69 -6.81 -3.81
C GLN A 198 -12.18 -7.13 -3.98
N ASP A 199 -12.51 -8.42 -4.07
CA ASP A 199 -13.88 -8.88 -4.27
C ASP A 199 -14.61 -9.20 -2.97
N SER A 200 -13.90 -9.16 -1.84
CA SER A 200 -14.41 -9.53 -0.51
C SER A 200 -15.00 -8.34 0.25
N LEU A 201 -15.60 -8.63 1.41
CA LEU A 201 -16.12 -7.61 2.34
C LEU A 201 -15.04 -6.72 2.97
N ILE A 202 -13.76 -7.04 2.74
CA ILE A 202 -12.60 -6.26 3.21
C ILE A 202 -12.45 -5.01 2.34
N ALA A 203 -12.45 -5.15 1.02
CA ALA A 203 -12.31 -4.01 0.10
C ALA A 203 -13.67 -3.39 -0.26
N LYS A 204 -14.74 -4.20 -0.34
CA LYS A 204 -16.06 -3.72 -0.73
C LYS A 204 -16.88 -3.23 0.48
N PRO A 205 -17.81 -2.27 0.27
CA PRO A 205 -18.80 -1.94 1.28
C PRO A 205 -19.64 -3.17 1.62
N LEU A 206 -20.17 -3.21 2.84
CA LEU A 206 -21.00 -4.32 3.29
C LEU A 206 -22.33 -4.31 2.52
N ASP A 207 -22.61 -5.42 1.83
CA ASP A 207 -23.91 -5.62 1.18
C ASP A 207 -24.92 -6.13 2.21
N LEU A 208 -25.66 -5.20 2.81
CA LEU A 208 -26.70 -5.49 3.80
C LEU A 208 -27.88 -6.31 3.25
N SER A 209 -28.04 -6.41 1.93
CA SER A 209 -29.09 -7.26 1.35
C SER A 209 -28.84 -8.74 1.66
N SER A 210 -27.57 -9.15 1.75
CA SER A 210 -27.15 -10.48 2.20
C SER A 210 -27.33 -10.72 3.71
N MET A 211 -27.50 -9.65 4.51
CA MET A 211 -27.70 -9.73 5.95
C MET A 211 -29.18 -9.92 6.33
N THR A 212 -30.11 -9.53 5.46
CA THR A 212 -31.55 -9.68 5.74
C THR A 212 -31.95 -11.17 5.81
N SER A 213 -31.25 -12.05 5.07
CA SER A 213 -31.37 -13.50 5.18
C SER A 213 -30.81 -14.11 6.47
N LEU A 214 -29.99 -13.36 7.22
CA LEU A 214 -29.41 -13.79 8.50
C LEU A 214 -30.22 -13.33 9.73
N GLY A 215 -31.37 -12.66 9.52
CA GLY A 215 -32.24 -12.22 10.63
C GLY A 215 -31.71 -11.05 11.46
N LEU A 216 -30.64 -10.38 11.02
CA LEU A 216 -30.10 -9.17 11.66
C LEU A 216 -30.93 -7.94 11.21
N SER A 217 -31.72 -7.37 12.14
CA SER A 217 -32.64 -6.27 11.83
C SER A 217 -31.92 -4.95 11.55
N SER A 218 -32.33 -4.28 10.47
CA SER A 218 -31.78 -3.03 9.93
C SER A 218 -32.17 -1.78 10.74
N ASN A 219 -31.50 -1.52 11.87
CA ASN A 219 -31.43 -0.16 12.45
C ASN A 219 -30.06 0.48 12.23
N LEU A 220 -29.24 -0.12 11.38
CA LEU A 220 -27.91 0.37 11.06
C LEU A 220 -28.02 1.52 10.06
N ARG A 221 -27.74 2.73 10.54
CA ARG A 221 -27.27 3.81 9.68
C ARG A 221 -25.99 3.31 9.03
N THR A 222 -26.11 2.89 7.79
CA THR A 222 -24.97 2.83 6.91
C THR A 222 -24.43 4.25 6.79
N ASP A 223 -23.22 4.47 7.28
CA ASP A 223 -22.30 5.37 6.58
C ASP A 223 -21.98 4.73 5.22
N SER A 224 -23.01 4.62 4.38
CA SER A 224 -22.96 4.39 2.94
C SER A 224 -22.53 5.68 2.26
N GLN A 225 -21.59 6.41 2.87
CA GLN A 225 -20.73 7.26 2.09
C GLN A 225 -19.81 6.31 1.33
N SER A 226 -19.79 6.49 0.01
CA SER A 226 -18.96 5.83 -0.98
C SER A 226 -17.47 5.91 -0.60
N ARG A 227 -17.05 5.15 0.42
CA ARG A 227 -15.64 4.90 0.67
C ARG A 227 -15.14 4.09 -0.50
N ASN A 228 -14.06 4.55 -1.12
CA ASN A 228 -13.43 3.82 -2.20
C ASN A 228 -12.86 2.48 -1.65
N GLU A 229 -12.60 1.52 -2.54
CA GLU A 229 -12.13 0.19 -2.13
C GLU A 229 -10.83 0.25 -1.31
N VAL A 230 -9.96 1.22 -1.63
CA VAL A 230 -8.68 1.44 -0.95
C VAL A 230 -8.89 1.82 0.52
N GLU A 231 -9.80 2.75 0.82
CA GLU A 231 -10.10 3.19 2.19
C GLU A 231 -10.69 2.05 3.03
N ASN A 232 -11.64 1.31 2.46
CA ASN A 232 -12.23 0.15 3.12
C ASN A 232 -11.19 -0.93 3.39
N PHE A 233 -10.36 -1.25 2.39
CA PHE A 233 -9.29 -2.22 2.54
C PHE A 233 -8.31 -1.78 3.62
N CYS A 234 -7.80 -0.55 3.55
CA CYS A 234 -6.77 -0.06 4.47
C CYS A 234 -7.25 -0.18 5.93
N SER A 235 -8.47 0.28 6.21
CA SER A 235 -9.05 0.24 7.54
C SER A 235 -9.45 -1.16 7.99
N LYS A 236 -10.15 -1.95 7.17
CA LYS A 236 -10.63 -3.28 7.59
C LYS A 236 -9.52 -4.33 7.62
N PHE A 237 -8.65 -4.34 6.61
CA PHE A 237 -7.57 -5.32 6.52
C PHE A 237 -6.54 -5.10 7.62
N SER A 238 -6.31 -3.86 8.06
CA SER A 238 -5.43 -3.57 9.19
C SER A 238 -6.16 -3.53 10.55
N PHE A 239 -7.40 -3.99 10.66
CA PHE A 239 -8.19 -3.94 11.91
C PHE A 239 -8.27 -2.56 12.57
N GLY A 240 -8.37 -1.51 11.76
CA GLY A 240 -8.47 -0.13 12.23
C GLY A 240 -7.13 0.48 12.66
N MET A 241 -6.01 -0.25 12.54
CA MET A 241 -4.68 0.33 12.75
C MET A 241 -4.44 1.54 11.83
N PHE A 242 -4.78 1.43 10.55
CA PHE A 242 -4.61 2.49 9.57
C PHE A 242 -5.96 3.00 9.07
N ASP A 243 -6.14 4.31 9.14
CA ASP A 243 -7.17 4.97 8.37
C ASP A 243 -6.49 5.83 7.32
N MET A 244 -7.08 5.88 6.12
CA MET A 244 -6.63 6.83 5.12
C MET A 244 -6.92 8.25 5.60
N GLU A 245 -5.95 9.15 5.43
CA GLU A 245 -6.10 10.57 5.72
C GLU A 245 -7.27 11.19 4.93
N LYS A 246 -7.85 12.25 5.49
CA LYS A 246 -8.85 13.12 4.87
C LYS A 246 -8.29 14.52 4.72
N GLU A 247 -8.92 15.35 3.88
CA GLU A 247 -8.50 16.75 3.68
C GLU A 247 -8.47 17.59 4.97
N THR A 248 -9.22 17.17 5.99
CA THR A 248 -9.24 17.82 7.31
C THR A 248 -8.08 17.40 8.21
N ASP A 249 -7.37 16.32 7.87
CA ASP A 249 -6.24 15.84 8.65
C ASP A 249 -5.01 16.69 8.33
N HIS A 250 -4.36 17.22 9.36
CA HIS A 250 -3.23 18.14 9.20
C HIS A 250 -1.89 17.43 8.97
N VAL A 251 -1.85 16.11 9.19
CA VAL A 251 -0.64 15.28 9.07
C VAL A 251 -1.05 13.93 8.49
N CYS A 252 -0.28 13.49 7.49
CA CYS A 252 -0.33 12.15 6.95
C CYS A 252 0.90 11.37 7.42
N ILE A 253 0.71 10.11 7.78
CA ILE A 253 1.79 9.25 8.27
C ILE A 253 2.06 8.18 7.22
N ASP A 254 3.31 8.00 6.80
CA ASP A 254 3.72 6.82 6.04
C ASP A 254 4.32 5.80 7.00
N PRO A 255 3.61 4.71 7.34
CA PRO A 255 4.09 3.70 8.30
C PRO A 255 5.41 3.03 7.89
N ARG A 256 5.78 3.10 6.60
CA ARG A 256 7.05 2.59 6.09
C ARG A 256 8.22 3.45 6.55
N ASP A 257 8.00 4.76 6.75
CA ASP A 257 9.01 5.74 7.14
C ASP A 257 8.90 6.11 8.63
N GLU A 258 9.90 5.71 9.43
CA GLU A 258 9.92 6.06 10.86
C GLU A 258 9.96 7.57 11.11
N ASN A 259 10.59 8.33 10.20
CA ASN A 259 10.67 9.78 10.36
C ASN A 259 9.31 10.44 10.21
N SER A 260 8.43 9.88 9.37
CA SER A 260 7.05 10.33 9.26
C SER A 260 6.30 10.18 10.60
N ILE A 261 6.49 9.04 11.27
CA ILE A 261 5.91 8.76 12.59
C ILE A 261 6.48 9.71 13.66
N ILE A 262 7.81 9.86 13.72
CA ILE A 262 8.50 10.77 14.65
C ILE A 262 8.02 12.22 14.45
N THR A 263 7.87 12.65 13.19
CA THR A 263 7.36 13.98 12.86
C THR A 263 5.94 14.17 13.37
N ALA A 264 5.07 13.17 13.22
CA ALA A 264 3.71 13.21 13.76
C ALA A 264 3.69 13.28 15.30
N VAL A 265 4.58 12.55 15.98
CA VAL A 265 4.75 12.65 17.44
C VAL A 265 5.16 14.06 17.86
N LYS A 266 6.12 14.67 17.16
CA LYS A 266 6.57 16.04 17.44
C LYS A 266 5.52 17.11 17.13
N ALA A 267 4.75 16.94 16.06
CA ALA A 267 3.63 17.81 15.76
C ALA A 267 2.57 17.76 16.88
N ARG A 268 2.27 16.57 17.41
CA ARG A 268 1.35 16.41 18.54
C ARG A 268 1.89 17.07 19.82
N GLU A 269 3.19 16.94 20.08
CA GLU A 269 3.88 17.63 21.18
C GLU A 269 3.74 19.16 21.08
N GLU A 270 3.95 19.73 19.89
CA GLU A 270 3.84 21.17 19.65
C GLU A 270 2.41 21.67 19.90
N VAL A 271 1.40 21.03 19.29
CA VAL A 271 -0.02 21.37 19.49
C VAL A 271 -0.40 21.30 20.96
N TYR A 272 0.07 20.27 21.66
CA TYR A 272 -0.14 20.11 23.09
C TYR A 272 0.46 21.27 23.89
N ASN A 273 1.73 21.59 23.64
CA ASN A 273 2.47 22.64 24.36
C ASN A 273 1.94 24.04 24.11
N LEU A 274 1.47 24.33 22.88
CA LEU A 274 0.80 25.59 22.55
C LEU A 274 -0.52 25.73 23.30
N SER A 275 -1.26 24.64 23.44
CA SER A 275 -2.54 24.61 24.16
C SER A 275 -2.37 24.63 25.69
N ASN A 276 -1.19 24.27 26.19
CA ASN A 276 -0.89 24.12 27.63
C ASN A 276 0.40 24.86 28.03
N PRO A 277 0.46 26.21 27.94
CA PRO A 277 1.69 26.95 28.14
C PRO A 277 2.31 26.82 29.55
N GLY A 278 1.48 26.53 30.57
CA GLY A 278 1.93 26.28 31.95
C GLY A 278 2.33 24.84 32.26
N ASN A 279 2.14 23.90 31.32
CA ASN A 279 2.44 22.48 31.49
C ASN A 279 3.06 21.92 30.20
N LYS A 280 4.21 22.46 29.81
CA LYS A 280 4.94 21.96 28.64
C LYS A 280 5.44 20.54 28.89
N ARG A 281 5.33 19.69 27.88
CA ARG A 281 5.73 18.29 27.88
C ARG A 281 6.64 18.00 26.69
N SER A 282 7.51 17.01 26.86
CA SER A 282 8.33 16.44 25.79
C SER A 282 7.79 15.06 25.48
N PHE A 283 7.55 14.77 24.19
CA PHE A 283 7.07 13.47 23.76
C PHE A 283 8.30 12.67 23.31
N PRO A 284 8.63 11.55 23.98
CA PRO A 284 9.84 10.81 23.68
C PRO A 284 9.75 10.20 22.28
N VAL A 285 10.86 10.23 21.56
CA VAL A 285 11.03 9.62 20.25
C VAL A 285 12.37 8.90 20.24
N SER A 286 12.49 7.86 19.43
CA SER A 286 13.74 7.12 19.31
C SER A 286 14.76 7.92 18.53
N GLN A 287 16.02 7.74 18.89
CA GLN A 287 17.14 8.22 18.09
C GLN A 287 17.36 7.26 16.93
N ASP A 288 17.84 7.79 15.81
CA ASP A 288 18.28 6.96 14.68
C ASP A 288 19.29 5.93 15.18
N CYS A 289 19.14 4.69 14.73
CA CYS A 289 20.15 3.65 14.90
C CYS A 289 21.54 4.23 14.57
N PRO A 290 22.52 4.18 15.49
CA PRO A 290 23.88 4.57 15.16
C PRO A 290 24.39 3.55 14.13
N THR A 291 24.37 3.92 12.85
CA THR A 291 24.77 3.06 11.73
C THR A 291 26.26 2.70 11.74
N GLY A 292 27.02 3.14 12.74
CA GLY A 292 28.49 3.12 12.77
C GLY A 292 29.14 3.99 11.69
N LEU A 293 28.34 4.56 10.80
CA LEU A 293 28.71 5.47 9.73
C LEU A 293 28.38 6.89 10.19
N SER A 294 29.34 7.80 10.09
CA SER A 294 29.04 9.21 10.33
C SER A 294 27.96 9.68 9.35
N GLN A 295 27.14 10.66 9.71
CA GLN A 295 26.18 11.24 8.74
C GLN A 295 26.87 11.71 7.45
N ALA A 296 28.13 12.15 7.54
CA ALA A 296 28.95 12.47 6.38
C ALA A 296 29.20 11.27 5.46
N ALA A 297 29.32 10.05 6.00
CA ALA A 297 29.47 8.83 5.21
C ALA A 297 28.15 8.42 4.52
N ILE A 298 27.00 8.58 5.18
CA ILE A 298 25.68 8.32 4.57
C ILE A 298 25.42 9.30 3.41
N ILE A 299 25.67 10.59 3.63
CA ILE A 299 25.58 11.62 2.59
C ILE A 299 26.60 11.34 1.48
N GLY A 300 27.81 10.89 1.82
CA GLY A 300 28.83 10.50 0.85
C GLY A 300 28.40 9.33 -0.04
N ILE A 301 27.73 8.32 0.53
CA ILE A 301 27.19 7.18 -0.23
C ILE A 301 26.06 7.63 -1.16
N SER A 302 25.11 8.45 -0.69
CA SER A 302 24.00 8.90 -1.53
C SER A 302 24.46 9.78 -2.69
N VAL A 303 25.40 10.71 -2.44
CA VAL A 303 26.02 11.52 -3.49
C VAL A 303 26.83 10.65 -4.45
N GLY A 304 27.57 9.66 -3.94
CA GLY A 304 28.34 8.71 -4.72
C GLY A 304 27.50 7.85 -5.67
N VAL A 305 26.36 7.32 -5.18
CA VAL A 305 25.42 6.54 -6.00
C VAL A 305 24.79 7.42 -7.08
N THR A 306 24.38 8.65 -6.74
CA THR A 306 23.77 9.57 -7.70
C THR A 306 24.76 9.96 -8.79
N ALA A 307 26.01 10.28 -8.43
CA ALA A 307 27.07 10.57 -9.38
C ALA A 307 27.45 9.35 -10.24
N GLY A 308 27.46 8.15 -9.65
CA GLY A 308 27.70 6.89 -10.35
C GLY A 308 26.63 6.58 -11.40
N LEU A 309 25.35 6.76 -11.05
CA LEU A 309 24.24 6.60 -12.01
C LEU A 309 24.32 7.62 -13.15
N LEU A 310 24.71 8.87 -12.86
CA LEU A 310 24.91 9.92 -13.86
C LEU A 310 26.05 9.59 -14.82
N LEU A 311 27.16 9.04 -14.32
CA LEU A 311 28.30 8.56 -15.12
C LEU A 311 27.92 7.37 -16.00
N ILE A 312 27.16 6.41 -15.46
CA ILE A 312 26.68 5.25 -16.23
C ILE A 312 25.72 5.71 -17.33
N ALA A 313 24.78 6.61 -17.03
CA ALA A 313 23.84 7.15 -18.01
C ALA A 313 24.57 7.93 -19.13
N THR A 314 25.60 8.71 -18.80
CA THR A 314 26.41 9.41 -19.81
C THR A 314 27.24 8.46 -20.66
N LEU A 315 27.82 7.40 -20.08
CA LEU A 315 28.53 6.36 -20.83
C LEU A 315 27.59 5.59 -21.78
N ILE A 316 26.39 5.22 -21.31
CA ILE A 316 25.37 4.57 -22.16
C ILE A 316 24.94 5.52 -23.29
N GLY A 317 24.69 6.80 -22.98
CA GLY A 317 24.37 7.81 -23.98
C GLY A 317 25.47 7.94 -25.05
N PHE A 318 26.74 7.95 -24.63
CA PHE A 318 27.88 8.00 -25.54
C PHE A 318 27.99 6.76 -26.42
N LEU A 319 27.83 5.56 -25.84
CA LEU A 319 27.85 4.29 -26.59
C LEU A 319 26.71 4.19 -27.60
N ILE A 320 25.51 4.70 -27.27
CA ILE A 320 24.37 4.74 -28.21
C ILE A 320 24.67 5.71 -29.35
N ILE A 321 25.24 6.89 -29.07
CA ILE A 321 25.62 7.85 -30.11
C ILE A 321 26.70 7.26 -31.02
N ASP A 322 27.75 6.64 -30.47
CA ASP A 322 28.81 6.00 -31.23
C ASP A 322 28.33 4.78 -32.05
N ALA A 323 27.31 4.06 -31.59
CA ALA A 323 26.72 2.94 -32.34
C ALA A 323 25.74 3.41 -33.43
N THR A 324 25.01 4.51 -33.20
CA THR A 324 24.01 5.03 -34.14
C THR A 324 24.61 5.89 -35.24
N PHE A 325 25.72 6.58 -34.97
CA PHE A 325 26.43 7.40 -35.95
C PHE A 325 26.92 6.62 -37.20
N PRO A 326 27.60 5.46 -37.08
CA PRO A 326 27.99 4.66 -38.24
C PRO A 326 26.77 4.06 -38.96
N CYS A 327 25.71 3.68 -38.25
CA CYS A 327 24.46 3.20 -38.86
C CYS A 327 23.76 4.28 -39.69
N LEU A 328 23.70 5.53 -39.20
CA LEU A 328 23.14 6.66 -39.94
C LEU A 328 23.97 7.01 -41.18
N LEU A 329 25.30 6.96 -41.07
CA LEU A 329 26.20 7.14 -42.22
C LEU A 329 26.05 6.01 -43.25
N PHE A 330 25.90 4.77 -42.80
CA PHE A 330 25.66 3.62 -43.68
C PHE A 330 24.29 3.70 -44.38
N TYR A 331 23.26 4.15 -43.66
CA TYR A 331 21.93 4.36 -44.20
C TYR A 331 21.92 5.48 -45.26
N GLN A 332 22.60 6.61 -44.99
CA GLN A 332 22.77 7.68 -45.98
C GLN A 332 23.56 7.21 -47.22
N TRP A 333 24.61 6.39 -47.03
CA TRP A 333 25.38 5.83 -48.14
C TRP A 333 24.54 4.86 -48.99
N SER A 334 23.75 3.99 -48.34
CA SER A 334 22.84 3.06 -49.00
C SER A 334 21.77 3.78 -49.83
N ILE A 335 21.16 4.84 -49.28
CA ILE A 335 20.18 5.67 -50.01
C ILE A 335 20.82 6.34 -51.23
N LYS A 336 22.02 6.93 -51.10
CA LYS A 336 22.71 7.55 -52.23
C LYS A 336 23.03 6.54 -53.33
N ASN A 337 23.47 5.33 -52.97
CA ASN A 337 23.72 4.25 -53.93
C ASN A 337 22.44 3.75 -54.60
N TYR A 338 21.33 3.67 -53.87
CA TYR A 338 20.04 3.27 -54.40
C TYR A 338 19.49 4.30 -55.40
N ILE A 339 19.57 5.59 -55.06
CA ILE A 339 19.18 6.70 -55.95
C ILE A 339 20.06 6.70 -57.21
N PHE A 340 21.36 6.47 -57.08
CA PHE A 340 22.27 6.36 -58.23
C PHE A 340 21.87 5.21 -59.17
N LYS A 341 21.56 4.02 -58.64
CA LYS A 341 21.07 2.88 -59.43
C LYS A 341 19.78 3.20 -60.18
N ILE A 342 18.82 3.87 -59.53
CA ILE A 342 17.57 4.31 -60.18
C ILE A 342 17.85 5.26 -61.35
N HIS A 343 18.75 6.22 -61.18
CA HIS A 343 19.13 7.14 -62.26
C HIS A 343 19.81 6.43 -63.43
N VAL A 344 20.70 5.46 -63.17
CA VAL A 344 21.34 4.64 -64.20
C VAL A 344 20.29 3.83 -64.99
N ILE A 345 19.34 3.18 -64.30
CA ILE A 345 18.28 2.40 -64.94
C ILE A 345 17.40 3.31 -65.81
N ARG A 346 16.99 4.48 -65.29
CA ARG A 346 16.21 5.47 -66.07
C ARG A 346 16.97 5.95 -67.31
N PHE A 347 18.27 6.21 -67.17
CA PHE A 347 19.12 6.63 -68.28
C PHE A 347 19.21 5.55 -69.37
N PHE A 348 19.44 4.28 -69.00
CA PHE A 348 19.42 3.16 -69.93
C PHE A 348 18.07 2.98 -70.63
N HIS A 349 16.97 3.16 -69.90
CA HIS A 349 15.62 3.07 -70.47
C HIS A 349 15.35 4.19 -71.49
N LEU A 350 15.83 5.41 -71.22
CA LEU A 350 15.75 6.53 -72.17
C LEU A 350 16.61 6.30 -73.42
N LEU A 351 17.82 5.74 -73.27
CA LEU A 351 18.67 5.35 -74.41
C LEU A 351 18.02 4.27 -75.28
N GLN A 352 17.41 3.26 -74.68
CA GLN A 352 16.63 2.23 -75.38
C GLN A 352 15.45 2.83 -76.13
N LYS A 353 14.70 3.75 -75.51
CA LYS A 353 13.58 4.46 -76.14
C LYS A 353 14.04 5.31 -77.34
N LYS A 354 15.19 5.98 -77.25
CA LYS A 354 15.78 6.76 -78.35
C LYS A 354 16.26 5.85 -79.50
N ARG A 355 16.85 4.69 -79.21
CA ARG A 355 17.22 3.69 -80.24
C ARG A 355 16.00 3.10 -80.96
N ARG A 356 14.91 2.79 -80.24
CA ARG A 356 13.65 2.32 -80.84
C ARG A 356 13.00 3.39 -81.74
N LYS A 357 13.08 4.67 -81.36
CA LYS A 357 12.58 5.78 -82.19
C LYS A 357 13.38 5.98 -83.48
N ARG A 358 14.72 5.78 -83.45
CA ARG A 358 15.55 5.79 -84.67
C ARG A 358 15.27 4.61 -85.61
N ARG A 359 14.99 3.40 -85.10
CA ARG A 359 14.65 2.24 -85.97
C ARG A 359 13.33 2.43 -86.73
N ARG A 360 12.32 3.10 -86.14
CA ARG A 360 11.05 3.39 -86.84
C ARG A 360 11.19 4.37 -88.01
N ILE A 361 12.21 5.22 -88.00
CA ILE A 361 12.42 6.19 -89.10
C ILE A 361 13.04 5.49 -90.33
N HIS A 362 13.77 4.39 -90.14
CA HIS A 362 14.33 3.62 -91.27
C HIS A 362 13.35 2.66 -91.95
N THR A 363 12.27 2.26 -91.28
CA THR A 363 11.24 1.36 -91.86
C THR A 363 10.17 2.09 -92.67
N TRP A 364 10.21 3.42 -92.79
CA TRP A 364 9.21 4.19 -93.54
C TRP A 364 9.63 4.51 -94.99
N ASN A 365 10.83 4.09 -95.42
CA ASN A 365 11.31 4.30 -96.80
C ASN A 365 11.37 3.00 -97.63
N SER A 366 10.65 1.95 -97.26
CA SER A 366 10.74 0.63 -97.91
C SER A 366 9.41 0.08 -98.42
N SER A 367 8.39 0.92 -98.59
CA SER A 367 7.07 0.48 -99.07
C SER A 367 6.44 1.47 -100.04
N THR A 368 7.17 1.78 -101.11
CA THR A 368 6.63 2.25 -102.39
C THR A 368 7.54 1.74 -103.49
N THR A 369 7.25 0.54 -103.98
CA THR A 369 7.42 0.07 -105.38
C THR A 369 6.91 -1.35 -105.46
#